data_AF-A0A348MZW4-F1
#
_entry.id   AF-A0A348MZW4-F1
#
_cell.length_a   1.000
_cell.length_b   1.000
_cell.length_c   1.000
_cell.angle_alpha   90.00
_cell.angle_beta   90.00
_cell.angle_gamma   90.00
#
_symmetry.space_group_name_H-M   'P 1'
#
loop_
_entity.id
_entity.type
_entity.pdbx_description
1 polymer ?
#
loop_
_entity_poly.entity_id
_entity_poly.type
_entity_poly.pdbx_seq_one_letter_code
_entity_poly.pdbx_strand_id
1 'polypeptide(L)'
;MNKSTTASLAIASLLSLGVAADAQAAKDKKEKCYGVALAGQNDCGNLAGTHSCAGQSTIDNDIGEWKLVPKGSCQEMGGYSRQDAKKMYQSLKNSSDKMKDKAKHMKDKAMSMK
;
A
#
# COMPACT_ATOMS: atom_id res chain seq x y z
N MET A 1 -21.13 60.10 -29.47
CA MET A 1 -20.92 59.59 -30.84
C MET A 1 -19.46 59.20 -31.02
N ASN A 2 -19.17 57.89 -31.10
CA ASN A 2 -17.93 57.24 -31.60
C ASN A 2 -17.96 55.75 -31.16
N LYS A 3 -18.66 54.87 -31.91
CA LYS A 3 -18.15 53.99 -32.98
C LYS A 3 -17.13 52.94 -32.50
N SER A 4 -17.55 51.67 -32.41
CA SER A 4 -17.03 50.49 -33.14
C SER A 4 -17.42 49.18 -32.41
N THR A 5 -18.43 48.44 -32.86
CA THR A 5 -18.41 47.22 -33.71
C THR A 5 -17.74 45.95 -33.12
N THR A 6 -18.55 44.87 -33.02
CA THR A 6 -18.19 43.42 -33.05
C THR A 6 -17.36 42.84 -31.88
N ALA A 7 -17.59 41.64 -31.35
CA ALA A 7 -18.36 40.48 -31.80
C ALA A 7 -18.82 39.62 -30.60
N SER A 8 -20.03 39.08 -30.68
CA SER A 8 -20.54 38.07 -29.76
C SER A 8 -19.84 36.73 -30.01
N LEU A 9 -19.06 36.26 -29.04
CA LEU A 9 -18.62 34.86 -28.96
C LEU A 9 -19.54 34.15 -27.97
N ALA A 10 -20.66 33.64 -28.47
CA ALA A 10 -21.45 32.64 -27.77
C ALA A 10 -20.67 31.31 -27.83
N ILE A 11 -20.02 30.95 -26.73
CA ILE A 11 -19.31 29.67 -26.64
C ILE A 11 -20.35 28.60 -26.31
N ALA A 12 -20.53 27.68 -27.25
CA ALA A 12 -21.50 26.60 -27.23
C ALA A 12 -21.34 25.72 -25.98
N SER A 13 -22.47 25.50 -25.30
CA SER A 13 -22.63 24.49 -24.26
C SER A 13 -22.41 23.09 -24.84
N LEU A 14 -21.25 22.50 -24.55
CA LEU A 14 -20.96 21.09 -24.81
C LEU A 14 -21.81 20.23 -23.85
N LEU A 15 -22.82 19.55 -24.41
CA LEU A 15 -23.50 18.46 -23.74
C LEU A 15 -22.55 17.26 -23.64
N SER A 16 -21.97 17.03 -22.46
CA SER A 16 -21.34 15.74 -22.13
C SER A 16 -22.43 14.72 -21.80
N LEU A 17 -22.92 14.03 -22.83
CA LEU A 17 -23.67 12.79 -22.69
C LEU A 17 -22.72 11.64 -22.33
N GLY A 18 -22.94 11.09 -21.13
CA GLY A 18 -22.86 9.64 -20.89
C GLY A 18 -21.51 9.04 -20.50
N VAL A 19 -21.40 8.62 -19.25
CA VAL A 19 -21.20 7.20 -18.95
C VAL A 19 -21.89 6.88 -17.62
N ALA A 20 -22.83 5.95 -17.65
CA ALA A 20 -23.30 5.28 -16.45
C ALA A 20 -22.16 4.38 -15.96
N ALA A 21 -21.61 4.69 -14.79
CA ALA A 21 -20.73 3.77 -14.08
C ALA A 21 -21.41 3.38 -12.76
N ASP A 22 -21.98 2.18 -12.78
CA ASP A 22 -22.49 1.36 -11.69
C ASP A 22 -22.49 1.99 -10.28
N ALA A 23 -23.66 2.51 -9.90
CA ALA A 23 -23.99 2.85 -8.51
C ALA A 23 -24.11 1.62 -7.59
N GLN A 24 -23.86 0.40 -8.09
CA GLN A 24 -23.96 -0.84 -7.31
C GLN A 24 -22.67 -1.25 -6.54
N ALA A 25 -21.53 -0.59 -6.76
CA ALA A 25 -20.24 -1.03 -6.19
C ALA A 25 -19.84 -0.36 -4.86
N ALA A 26 -20.78 0.16 -4.06
CA ALA A 26 -20.48 1.05 -2.94
C ALA A 26 -20.20 0.38 -1.58
N LYS A 27 -19.91 -0.93 -1.51
CA LYS A 27 -19.65 -1.60 -0.21
C LYS A 27 -18.23 -2.10 0.05
N ASP A 28 -17.32 -2.13 -0.92
CA ASP A 28 -15.86 -2.24 -0.66
C ASP A 28 -15.08 -1.80 -1.91
N LYS A 29 -15.04 -0.49 -2.16
CA LYS A 29 -14.26 0.09 -3.28
C LYS A 29 -12.75 0.14 -3.00
N LYS A 30 -12.31 -0.27 -1.81
CA LYS A 30 -10.92 -0.16 -1.37
C LYS A 30 -10.41 -1.47 -0.77
N GLU A 31 -9.12 -1.70 -0.87
CA GLU A 31 -8.43 -2.85 -0.30
C GLU A 31 -7.14 -2.43 0.42
N LYS A 32 -6.72 -3.25 1.39
CA LYS A 32 -5.41 -3.08 2.02
C LYS A 32 -4.36 -3.69 1.11
N CYS A 33 -3.49 -2.86 0.57
CA CYS A 33 -2.40 -3.29 -0.27
C CYS A 33 -1.07 -3.21 0.48
N TYR A 34 -0.42 -4.35 0.66
CA TYR A 34 0.81 -4.48 1.42
C TYR A 34 2.03 -4.41 0.50
N GLY A 35 3.15 -3.91 1.02
CA GLY A 35 4.40 -3.82 0.26
C GLY A 35 4.45 -2.69 -0.77
N VAL A 36 3.54 -1.71 -0.68
CA VAL A 36 3.51 -0.51 -1.57
C VAL A 36 3.71 0.80 -0.81
N ALA A 37 3.79 0.73 0.52
CA ALA A 37 3.97 1.91 1.35
C ALA A 37 5.43 2.36 1.34
N LEU A 38 5.69 3.61 0.97
CA LEU A 38 6.98 4.25 1.20
C LEU A 38 7.18 4.50 2.70
N ALA A 39 8.43 4.70 3.11
CA ALA A 39 8.78 5.11 4.46
C ALA A 39 7.99 6.37 4.85
N GLY A 40 7.43 6.36 6.06
CA GLY A 40 6.60 7.44 6.59
C GLY A 40 5.23 7.60 5.92
N GLN A 41 4.84 6.71 5.00
CA GLN A 41 3.61 6.86 4.21
C GLN A 41 2.67 5.63 4.26
N ASN A 42 2.84 4.78 5.27
CA ASN A 42 1.95 3.65 5.56
C ASN A 42 0.69 4.09 6.31
N ASP A 43 -0.39 3.33 6.14
CA ASP A 43 -1.63 3.48 6.90
C ASP A 43 -1.55 2.80 8.28
N CYS A 44 -2.56 3.03 9.12
CA CYS A 44 -2.60 2.58 10.50
C CYS A 44 -2.49 1.05 10.68
N GLY A 45 -1.47 0.64 11.44
CA GLY A 45 -1.24 -0.74 11.83
C GLY A 45 -0.48 -1.57 10.81
N ASN A 46 0.20 -2.62 11.25
CA ASN A 46 1.01 -3.48 10.38
C ASN A 46 0.80 -4.97 10.66
N LEU A 47 1.37 -5.84 9.83
CA LEU A 47 1.29 -7.31 10.02
C LEU A 47 2.02 -7.78 11.28
N ALA A 48 3.07 -7.06 11.68
CA ALA A 48 3.87 -7.38 12.86
C ALA A 48 3.14 -7.09 14.18
N GLY A 49 2.14 -6.21 14.16
CA GLY A 49 1.46 -5.69 15.35
C GLY A 49 2.33 -4.78 16.22
N THR A 50 3.38 -4.17 15.65
CA THR A 50 4.37 -3.38 16.41
C THR A 50 4.01 -1.90 16.52
N HIS A 51 3.11 -1.38 15.68
CA HIS A 51 2.52 -0.06 15.83
C HIS A 51 1.09 -0.03 15.29
N SER A 52 0.36 1.03 15.61
CA SER A 52 -1.02 1.25 15.17
C SER A 52 -1.23 2.56 14.39
N CYS A 53 -0.29 3.51 14.48
CA CYS A 53 -0.38 4.80 13.79
C CYS A 53 0.14 4.71 12.35
N ALA A 54 -0.41 5.57 11.48
CA ALA A 54 0.11 5.83 10.14
C ALA A 54 1.47 6.54 10.21
N GLY A 55 2.27 6.42 9.15
CA GLY A 55 3.57 7.09 9.02
C GLY A 55 4.70 6.54 9.88
N GLN A 56 4.51 5.35 10.48
CA GLN A 56 5.51 4.71 11.35
C GLN A 56 6.50 3.82 10.60
N SER A 57 6.24 3.50 9.33
CA SER A 57 7.18 2.71 8.54
C SER A 57 8.50 3.46 8.36
N THR A 58 9.61 2.79 8.59
CA THR A 58 10.96 3.31 8.31
C THR A 58 11.56 2.74 7.04
N ILE A 59 10.86 1.82 6.37
CA ILE A 59 11.36 1.06 5.23
C ILE A 59 10.38 1.23 4.06
N ASP A 60 10.92 1.50 2.88
CA ASP A 60 10.14 1.52 1.65
C ASP A 60 9.69 0.11 1.27
N ASN A 61 8.42 -0.02 0.91
CA ASN A 61 7.79 -1.24 0.43
C ASN A 61 7.90 -2.43 1.40
N ASP A 62 7.90 -2.15 2.71
CA ASP A 62 7.88 -3.20 3.72
C ASP A 62 6.61 -4.06 3.59
N ILE A 63 6.77 -5.38 3.53
CA ILE A 63 5.66 -6.34 3.32
C ILE A 63 4.67 -6.37 4.50
N GLY A 64 5.11 -5.94 5.68
CA GLY A 64 4.29 -5.76 6.88
C GLY A 64 3.42 -4.51 6.83
N GLU A 65 3.79 -3.54 6.01
CA GLU A 65 3.14 -2.23 5.91
C GLU A 65 2.18 -2.17 4.73
N TRP A 66 1.14 -1.36 4.85
CA TRP A 66 0.10 -1.29 3.82
C TRP A 66 -0.40 0.13 3.58
N LYS A 67 -1.05 0.30 2.42
CA LYS A 67 -1.87 1.46 2.08
C LYS A 67 -3.26 1.04 1.65
N LEU A 68 -4.25 1.90 1.89
CA LEU A 68 -5.60 1.73 1.40
C LEU A 68 -5.68 2.21 -0.05
N VAL A 69 -5.88 1.28 -0.98
CA VAL A 69 -5.91 1.55 -2.42
C VAL A 69 -7.27 1.18 -3.01
N PRO A 70 -7.62 1.65 -4.22
CA PRO A 70 -8.79 1.15 -4.93
C PRO A 70 -8.74 -0.36 -5.10
N LYS A 71 -9.86 -1.04 -4.88
CA LYS A 71 -9.95 -2.50 -5.03
C LYS A 71 -9.57 -2.92 -6.45
N GLY A 72 -8.69 -3.92 -6.56
CA GLY A 72 -8.18 -4.45 -7.83
C GLY A 72 -6.88 -3.80 -8.30
N SER A 73 -6.47 -2.66 -7.71
CA SER A 73 -5.24 -1.96 -8.12
C SER A 73 -3.99 -2.45 -7.41
N CYS A 74 -4.12 -3.20 -6.31
CA CYS A 74 -2.96 -3.56 -5.49
C CYS A 74 -1.88 -4.33 -6.26
N GLN A 75 -2.30 -5.28 -7.10
CA GLN A 75 -1.37 -6.07 -7.89
C GLN A 75 -0.68 -5.25 -8.99
N GLU A 76 -1.37 -4.28 -9.59
CA GLU A 76 -0.81 -3.36 -10.58
C GLU A 76 0.25 -2.44 -9.96
N MET A 77 0.10 -2.13 -8.67
CA MET A 77 1.09 -1.39 -7.88
C MET A 77 2.27 -2.26 -7.41
N GLY A 78 2.30 -3.54 -7.76
CA GLY A 78 3.33 -4.49 -7.30
C GLY A 78 3.16 -4.95 -5.85
N GLY A 79 2.00 -4.67 -5.25
CA GLY A 79 1.68 -5.05 -3.88
C GLY A 79 0.98 -6.39 -3.75
N TYR A 80 0.64 -6.72 -2.50
CA TYR A 80 0.03 -7.99 -2.14
C TYR A 80 -1.24 -7.82 -1.31
N SER A 81 -2.16 -8.77 -1.49
CA SER A 81 -3.32 -8.91 -0.62
C SER A 81 -2.87 -9.15 0.82
N ARG A 82 -3.73 -8.83 1.79
CA ARG A 82 -3.45 -9.11 3.21
C ARG A 82 -3.08 -10.57 3.48
N GLN A 83 -3.72 -11.50 2.78
CA GLN A 83 -3.54 -12.93 3.01
C GLN A 83 -2.16 -13.38 2.51
N ASP A 84 -1.77 -12.92 1.32
CA ASP A 84 -0.49 -13.29 0.71
C ASP A 84 0.67 -12.61 1.45
N ALA A 85 0.53 -11.32 1.74
CA ALA A 85 1.51 -10.58 2.54
C ALA A 85 1.72 -11.22 3.91
N LYS A 86 0.65 -11.69 4.58
CA LYS A 86 0.77 -12.39 5.86
C LYS A 86 1.56 -13.70 5.75
N LYS A 87 1.32 -14.50 4.71
CA LYS A 87 2.09 -15.74 4.47
C LYS A 87 3.56 -15.43 4.21
N MET A 88 3.84 -14.42 3.40
CA MET A 88 5.20 -13.97 3.11
C MET A 88 5.91 -13.47 4.38
N TYR A 89 5.25 -12.60 5.15
CA TYR A 89 5.76 -12.09 6.42
C TYR A 89 6.09 -13.21 7.41
N GLN A 90 5.20 -14.20 7.55
CA GLN A 90 5.42 -15.37 8.40
C GLN A 90 6.61 -16.21 7.92
N SER A 91 6.74 -16.43 6.62
CA SER A 91 7.88 -17.15 6.04
C SER A 91 9.20 -16.45 6.36
N LEU A 92 9.27 -15.13 6.13
CA LEU A 92 10.45 -14.31 6.43
C LEU A 92 10.80 -14.35 7.92
N LYS A 93 9.80 -14.25 8.79
CA LYS A 93 9.98 -14.32 10.25
C LYS A 93 10.56 -15.68 10.66
N ASN A 94 9.98 -16.77 10.18
CA ASN A 94 10.44 -18.13 10.49
C ASN A 94 11.89 -18.36 10.03
N SER A 95 12.25 -17.86 8.84
CA SER A 95 13.62 -17.94 8.34
C SER A 95 14.60 -17.12 9.20
N SER A 96 14.20 -15.92 9.62
CA SER A 96 15.01 -15.07 10.52
C SER A 96 15.24 -15.75 11.87
N ASP A 97 14.18 -16.31 12.46
CA ASP A 97 14.26 -16.98 13.76
C ASP A 97 15.16 -18.23 13.69
N LYS A 98 15.03 -19.04 12.64
CA LYS A 98 15.94 -20.19 12.41
C LYS A 98 17.41 -19.77 12.30
N MET A 99 17.69 -18.64 11.67
CA MET A 99 19.06 -18.12 11.55
C MET A 99 19.61 -17.65 12.90
N LYS A 100 18.77 -17.00 13.72
CA LYS A 100 19.13 -16.61 15.10
C LYS A 100 19.41 -17.82 15.97
N ASP A 101 18.58 -18.86 15.88
CA ASP A 101 18.78 -20.11 16.62
C ASP A 101 20.07 -20.80 16.22
N LYS A 102 20.36 -20.87 14.91
CA LYS A 102 21.63 -21.43 14.41
C LYS A 102 22.82 -20.61 14.90
N ALA A 103 22.75 -19.28 14.87
CA ALA A 103 23.80 -18.40 15.36
C ALA A 103 24.01 -18.57 16.87
N LYS A 104 22.95 -18.72 17.66
CA LYS A 104 23.02 -19.03 19.09
C LYS A 104 23.70 -20.37 19.32
N HIS A 105 23.27 -21.43 18.63
CA HIS A 105 23.88 -22.75 18.74
C HIS A 105 25.39 -22.73 18.40
N MET A 106 25.79 -22.00 17.36
CA MET A 106 27.21 -21.85 17.01
C MET A 106 28.01 -21.10 18.08
N LYS A 107 27.43 -20.06 18.69
CA LYS A 107 28.05 -19.32 19.80
C LYS A 107 28.20 -20.19 21.05
N ASP A 108 27.15 -20.92 21.42
CA ASP A 108 27.13 -21.83 22.57
C ASP A 108 28.20 -22.93 22.39
N LYS A 109 28.29 -23.51 21.18
CA LYS A 109 29.33 -24.51 20.85
C LYS A 109 30.73 -23.93 20.93
N ALA A 110 30.96 -22.73 20.42
CA ALA A 110 32.27 -22.07 20.48
C ALA A 110 32.70 -21.70 21.92
N MET A 111 31.74 -21.40 22.81
CA MET A 111 32.00 -21.15 24.23
C MET A 111 32.34 -22.44 24.98
N SER A 112 31.68 -23.56 24.64
CA SER A 112 31.98 -24.87 25.26
C SER A 112 33.33 -25.48 24.86
N MET A 113 34.01 -24.92 23.87
CA MET A 113 35.33 -25.37 23.38
C MET A 113 36.50 -24.53 23.92
N LYS A 114 36.22 -23.58 24.81
CA LYS A 114 37.19 -22.80 25.59
C LYS A 114 37.22 -23.33 27.01
#